data_AF-A0A175W3F2-F1
#
_entry.id   AF-A0A175W3F2-F1
#
_cell.length_a   1.000
_cell.length_b   1.000
_cell.length_c   1.000
_cell.angle_alpha   90.00
_cell.angle_beta   90.00
_cell.angle_gamma   90.00
#
_symmetry.space_group_name_H-M   'P 1'
#
loop_
_entity.id
_entity.type
_entity.pdbx_description
1 polymer ?
#
loop_
_entity_poly.entity_id
_entity_poly.type
_entity_poly.pdbx_seq_one_letter_code
_entity_poly.pdbx_strand_id
1 'polypeptide(L)'
;MTQPLVDATINNAPLLFNSNSPDGDRGRGCFIPKQTQEEELEMGPEQLYAYVLGAEMLVPQTYDPDTYDPDGPVPWTPEPEPYDPKTYAAWGRRHFGEEWYKLRETMLRERNIYRVSDPVYLERQRALRVMEHKIEGRPFRPTHRAGRMFNKDWKRLWSRLSKTLPRVQPPNPASSQADDSDGNTGLSGYSTYGPTPEPREPSPLPNDPWEMLESNRYFFCWNEETYQFERIFLKESLIDIARAKHEDQEGDRQRKKELEDIEKIRYYPGTCFQSDEYDRRMRHWDRRAEGWTQEQIDAEDRDIDAAIQKTLKEWEERLNTPPKNQEEMDLRFRFWDFQGISREEQVWLGRMHGFYKKPPPNPYLFHTPMEKRPPPTNQEEMDQLFCLWDSKLSHVEQNELA
;
A
#
# COMPACT_ATOMS: atom_id res chain seq x y z
N MET A 1 -9.44 -0.32 -28.65
CA MET A 1 -8.72 0.52 -27.67
C MET A 1 -8.36 -0.38 -26.51
N THR A 2 -7.13 -0.87 -26.49
CA THR A 2 -6.57 -1.76 -25.47
C THR A 2 -6.43 -0.95 -24.18
N GLN A 3 -7.22 -1.29 -23.16
CA GLN A 3 -7.05 -0.71 -21.82
C GLN A 3 -5.74 -1.24 -21.23
N PRO A 4 -4.93 -0.38 -20.58
CA PRO A 4 -3.72 -0.82 -19.91
C PRO A 4 -4.11 -1.64 -18.68
N LEU A 5 -3.59 -2.87 -18.61
CA LEU A 5 -3.56 -3.69 -17.41
C LEU A 5 -2.75 -2.90 -16.37
N VAL A 6 -3.42 -2.22 -15.44
CA VAL A 6 -2.73 -1.66 -14.29
C VAL A 6 -2.50 -2.83 -13.35
N ASP A 7 -1.26 -3.31 -13.35
CA ASP A 7 -0.74 -4.32 -12.43
C ASP A 7 -1.06 -3.87 -11.00
N ALA A 8 -2.09 -4.49 -10.41
CA ALA A 8 -2.24 -4.51 -8.96
C ALA A 8 -1.11 -5.39 -8.44
N THR A 9 0.08 -4.81 -8.32
CA THR A 9 1.26 -5.44 -7.73
C THR A 9 0.86 -5.82 -6.31
N ILE A 10 0.72 -7.13 -6.07
CA ILE A 10 0.42 -7.69 -4.76
C ILE A 10 1.68 -7.51 -3.90
N ASN A 11 1.89 -6.30 -3.39
CA ASN A 11 2.96 -5.99 -2.43
C ASN A 11 2.59 -6.42 -1.00
N ASN A 12 1.90 -7.56 -0.86
CA ASN A 12 1.58 -8.17 0.45
C ASN A 12 2.30 -9.50 0.68
N ALA A 13 3.26 -9.89 -0.17
CA ALA A 13 4.29 -10.80 0.30
C ALA A 13 5.15 -10.01 1.31
N PRO A 14 5.17 -10.37 2.61
CA PRO A 14 6.06 -9.70 3.56
C PRO A 14 7.49 -9.93 3.09
N LEU A 15 8.06 -8.92 2.43
CA LEU A 15 9.45 -8.91 2.01
C LEU A 15 10.30 -9.16 3.26
N LEU A 16 10.98 -10.30 3.24
CA LEU A 16 11.82 -10.84 4.30
C LEU A 16 13.03 -9.92 4.52
N PHE A 17 12.86 -8.80 5.20
CA PHE A 17 13.98 -8.02 5.70
C PHE A 17 14.48 -8.63 7.01
N ASN A 18 15.56 -9.43 6.89
CA ASN A 18 16.40 -9.84 8.00
C ASN A 18 17.05 -8.60 8.64
N SER A 19 16.45 -8.06 9.70
CA SER A 19 17.13 -7.15 10.63
C SER A 19 17.98 -7.98 11.60
N ASN A 20 19.15 -8.41 11.13
CA ASN A 20 20.25 -8.78 12.01
C ASN A 20 20.94 -7.50 12.47
N SER A 21 20.81 -7.14 13.74
CA SER A 21 21.87 -6.39 14.42
C SER A 21 21.90 -6.70 15.92
N PRO A 22 23.06 -7.12 16.48
CA PRO A 22 23.15 -7.74 17.79
C PRO A 22 23.56 -6.76 18.90
N ASP A 23 23.41 -7.27 20.13
CA ASP A 23 24.17 -6.95 21.34
C ASP A 23 24.04 -5.55 21.96
N GLY A 24 23.24 -5.53 23.03
CA GLY A 24 23.20 -4.47 24.03
C GLY A 24 22.94 -5.06 25.41
N ASP A 25 23.81 -5.96 25.84
CA ASP A 25 23.86 -6.54 27.18
C ASP A 25 24.01 -5.43 28.24
N ARG A 26 22.94 -5.18 29.02
CA ARG A 26 23.02 -4.43 30.27
C ARG A 26 22.19 -5.15 31.33
N GLY A 27 22.89 -6.01 32.06
CA GLY A 27 22.43 -6.56 33.32
C GLY A 27 21.91 -5.48 34.27
N ARG A 28 20.70 -5.68 34.77
CA ARG A 28 20.23 -5.11 36.04
C ARG A 28 19.57 -6.20 36.85
N GLY A 29 19.99 -6.25 38.10
CA GLY A 29 19.83 -7.36 39.01
C GLY A 29 18.38 -7.78 39.23
N CYS A 30 18.20 -9.10 39.22
CA CYS A 30 17.02 -9.80 39.67
C CYS A 30 16.78 -9.52 41.16
N PHE A 31 15.83 -8.65 41.47
CA PHE A 31 15.09 -8.76 42.72
C PHE A 31 14.12 -9.94 42.55
N ILE A 32 14.31 -10.99 43.35
CA ILE A 32 13.39 -12.13 43.44
C ILE A 32 12.37 -11.77 44.54
N PRO A 33 11.11 -11.39 44.22
CA PRO A 33 10.08 -11.26 45.22
C PRO A 33 9.65 -12.67 45.65
N LYS A 34 9.56 -12.87 46.96
CA LYS A 34 9.16 -14.13 47.59
C LYS A 34 7.78 -14.58 47.12
N GLN A 35 7.74 -15.86 46.71
CA GLN A 35 6.61 -16.78 46.65
C GLN A 35 5.27 -16.21 47.14
N THR A 36 4.48 -15.70 46.21
CA THR A 36 3.04 -15.54 46.39
C THR A 36 2.39 -16.83 45.93
N GLN A 37 1.54 -17.38 46.79
CA GLN A 37 0.88 -18.67 46.63
C GLN A 37 0.12 -18.73 45.30
N GLU A 38 0.35 -19.82 44.58
CA GLU A 38 -0.28 -20.18 43.31
C GLU A 38 -1.79 -20.39 43.56
N GLU A 39 -2.58 -19.33 43.38
CA GLU A 39 -3.97 -19.53 42.96
C GLU A 39 -3.89 -20.21 41.59
N GLU A 40 -4.42 -21.44 41.51
CA GLU A 40 -4.70 -22.16 40.28
C GLU A 40 -5.67 -21.31 39.45
N LEU A 41 -5.12 -20.30 38.77
CA LEU A 41 -5.81 -19.55 37.73
C LEU A 41 -6.16 -20.60 36.68
N GLU A 42 -7.44 -20.94 36.63
CA GLU A 42 -8.09 -21.70 35.58
C GLU A 42 -7.56 -21.16 34.25
N MET A 43 -6.54 -21.83 33.70
CA MET A 43 -5.81 -21.29 32.55
C MET A 43 -6.81 -21.27 31.41
N GLY A 44 -7.27 -20.07 31.07
CA GLY A 44 -8.12 -19.85 29.92
C GLY A 44 -7.51 -20.50 28.67
N PRO A 45 -8.32 -20.72 27.62
CA PRO A 45 -7.87 -21.39 26.41
C PRO A 45 -6.52 -20.82 25.95
N GLU A 46 -5.55 -21.69 25.70
CA GLU A 46 -4.19 -21.28 25.33
C GLU A 46 -4.26 -20.29 24.16
N GLN A 47 -3.85 -19.04 24.44
CA GLN A 47 -3.79 -17.98 23.45
C GLN A 47 -2.38 -17.95 22.87
N LEU A 48 -2.31 -17.71 21.56
CA LEU A 48 -1.04 -17.68 20.84
C LEU A 48 -0.96 -16.40 20.01
N TYR A 49 0.25 -15.87 19.89
CA TYR A 49 0.52 -14.80 18.93
C TYR A 49 0.69 -15.40 17.54
N ALA A 50 -0.14 -14.95 16.60
CA ALA A 50 -0.09 -15.41 15.23
C ALA A 50 -0.32 -14.26 14.22
N TYR A 51 0.04 -14.48 12.96
CA TYR A 51 -0.22 -13.53 11.88
C TYR A 51 -1.60 -13.77 11.26
N VAL A 52 -2.43 -12.72 11.24
CA VAL A 52 -3.73 -12.68 10.57
C VAL A 52 -3.71 -11.52 9.58
N LEU A 53 -3.80 -11.82 8.28
CA LEU A 53 -3.72 -10.82 7.19
C LEU A 53 -2.60 -9.78 7.42
N GLY A 54 -1.38 -10.28 7.67
CA GLY A 54 -0.18 -9.46 7.81
C GLY A 54 0.06 -8.80 9.18
N ALA A 55 -0.84 -8.95 10.17
CA ALA A 55 -0.63 -8.41 11.51
C ALA A 55 -0.55 -9.48 12.59
N GLU A 56 0.30 -9.24 13.59
CA GLU A 56 0.43 -10.04 14.79
C GLU A 56 -0.77 -9.79 15.73
N MET A 57 -1.48 -10.85 16.11
CA MET A 57 -2.65 -10.81 16.98
C MET A 57 -2.65 -12.00 17.95
N LEU A 58 -3.24 -11.80 19.14
CA LEU A 58 -3.58 -12.91 20.03
C LEU A 58 -4.80 -13.63 19.48
N VAL A 59 -4.62 -14.91 19.18
CA VAL A 59 -5.67 -15.78 18.64
C VAL A 59 -5.81 -17.01 19.52
N PRO A 60 -7.01 -17.61 19.62
CA PRO A 60 -7.15 -18.92 20.25
C PRO A 60 -6.39 -19.97 19.45
N GLN A 61 -5.94 -21.04 20.10
CA GLN A 61 -5.54 -22.24 19.36
C GLN A 61 -6.74 -22.77 18.57
N THR A 62 -6.60 -22.86 17.25
CA THR A 62 -7.68 -23.21 16.32
C THR A 62 -7.60 -24.63 15.78
N TYR A 63 -6.44 -25.28 15.88
CA TYR A 63 -6.22 -26.61 15.34
C TYR A 63 -5.54 -27.52 16.36
N ASP A 64 -5.79 -28.81 16.25
CA ASP A 64 -5.07 -29.83 17.01
C ASP A 64 -3.90 -30.36 16.14
N PRO A 65 -2.63 -30.11 16.52
CA PRO A 65 -1.48 -30.54 15.74
C PRO A 65 -1.39 -32.05 15.55
N ASP A 66 -1.99 -32.83 16.45
CA ASP A 66 -1.96 -34.29 16.41
C ASP A 66 -2.95 -34.86 15.38
N THR A 67 -4.00 -34.12 15.02
CA THR A 67 -5.06 -34.55 14.09
C THR A 67 -5.15 -33.75 12.79
N TYR A 68 -4.59 -32.53 12.73
CA TYR A 68 -4.69 -31.64 11.57
C TYR A 68 -4.05 -32.19 10.29
N ASP A 69 -4.79 -32.31 9.20
CA ASP A 69 -4.26 -32.73 7.90
C ASP A 69 -4.05 -31.53 6.96
N PRO A 70 -2.80 -31.08 6.71
CA PRO A 70 -2.54 -29.93 5.85
C PRO A 70 -2.94 -30.16 4.39
N ASP A 71 -2.94 -31.40 3.92
CA ASP A 71 -3.36 -31.74 2.56
C ASP A 71 -4.84 -32.16 2.50
N GLY A 72 -5.50 -32.22 3.66
CA GLY A 72 -6.91 -32.51 3.80
C GLY A 72 -7.82 -31.46 3.16
N PRO A 73 -9.09 -31.84 2.86
CA PRO A 73 -10.09 -30.90 2.39
C PRO A 73 -10.41 -29.89 3.49
N VAL A 74 -10.44 -28.61 3.14
CA VAL A 74 -10.88 -27.56 4.07
C VAL A 74 -12.40 -27.66 4.22
N PRO A 75 -12.93 -27.70 5.45
CA PRO A 75 -14.37 -27.76 5.65
C PRO A 75 -15.10 -26.67 4.86
N TRP A 76 -16.22 -27.06 4.25
CA TRP A 76 -17.14 -26.16 3.55
C TRP A 76 -16.60 -25.53 2.26
N THR A 77 -15.46 -26.02 1.77
CA THR A 77 -15.01 -25.74 0.40
C THR A 77 -15.62 -26.73 -0.61
N PRO A 78 -15.94 -26.30 -1.85
CA PRO A 78 -15.71 -24.98 -2.40
C PRO A 78 -16.71 -23.93 -1.93
N GLU A 79 -16.25 -22.67 -1.93
CA GLU A 79 -17.11 -21.52 -1.73
C GLU A 79 -18.07 -21.34 -2.93
N PRO A 80 -19.18 -20.61 -2.78
CA PRO A 80 -20.12 -20.41 -3.88
C PRO A 80 -19.47 -19.69 -5.07
N GLU A 81 -19.50 -20.32 -6.25
CA GLU A 81 -19.06 -19.75 -7.52
C GLU A 81 -20.23 -19.57 -8.50
N PRO A 82 -20.31 -18.44 -9.24
CA PRO A 82 -19.43 -17.27 -9.15
C PRO A 82 -19.65 -16.48 -7.85
N TYR A 83 -18.64 -15.70 -7.44
CA TYR A 83 -18.77 -14.87 -6.25
C TYR A 83 -19.93 -13.87 -6.39
N ASP A 84 -20.94 -14.04 -5.54
CA ASP A 84 -22.03 -13.10 -5.34
C ASP A 84 -22.07 -12.69 -3.86
N PRO A 85 -21.97 -11.39 -3.51
CA PRO A 85 -21.88 -10.94 -2.13
C PRO A 85 -23.03 -11.42 -1.23
N LYS A 86 -24.25 -11.55 -1.77
CA LYS A 86 -25.43 -12.01 -1.01
C LYS A 86 -25.39 -13.51 -0.79
N THR A 87 -25.09 -14.27 -1.83
CA THR A 87 -24.95 -15.74 -1.77
C THR A 87 -23.82 -16.14 -0.82
N TYR A 88 -22.67 -15.46 -0.90
CA TYR A 88 -21.54 -15.66 0.01
C TYR A 88 -21.91 -15.31 1.46
N ALA A 89 -22.64 -14.21 1.68
CA ALA A 89 -23.09 -13.85 3.03
C ALA A 89 -24.04 -14.90 3.63
N ALA A 90 -24.97 -15.43 2.83
CA ALA A 90 -25.88 -16.49 3.27
C ALA A 90 -25.14 -17.81 3.55
N TRP A 91 -24.17 -18.17 2.70
CA TRP A 91 -23.29 -19.31 2.92
C TRP A 91 -22.48 -19.15 4.21
N GLY A 92 -21.77 -18.04 4.38
CA GLY A 92 -20.96 -17.80 5.57
C GLY A 92 -21.80 -17.74 6.85
N ARG A 93 -23.02 -17.17 6.81
CA ARG A 93 -23.97 -17.21 7.93
C ARG A 93 -24.33 -18.65 8.33
N ARG A 94 -24.54 -19.54 7.36
CA ARG A 94 -24.86 -20.94 7.60
C ARG A 94 -23.69 -21.70 8.23
N HIS A 95 -22.46 -21.39 7.83
CA HIS A 95 -21.27 -22.15 8.22
C HIS A 95 -20.54 -21.58 9.43
N PHE A 96 -20.44 -20.26 9.53
CA PHE A 96 -19.73 -19.56 10.60
C PHE A 96 -20.66 -18.96 11.66
N GLY A 97 -21.97 -18.97 11.42
CA GLY A 97 -22.98 -18.53 12.37
C GLY A 97 -23.36 -17.05 12.29
N GLU A 98 -24.24 -16.65 13.20
CA GLU A 98 -24.87 -15.34 13.22
C GLU A 98 -23.90 -14.20 13.58
N GLU A 99 -22.95 -14.47 14.47
CA GLU A 99 -21.96 -13.47 14.91
C GLU A 99 -21.04 -13.06 13.76
N TRP A 100 -20.55 -14.04 12.99
CA TRP A 100 -19.77 -13.78 11.77
C TRP A 100 -20.56 -12.93 10.77
N TYR A 101 -21.83 -13.27 10.54
CA TYR A 101 -22.68 -12.55 9.60
C TYR A 101 -22.87 -11.08 10.01
N LYS A 102 -23.20 -10.83 11.29
CA LYS A 102 -23.37 -9.48 11.84
C LYS A 102 -22.08 -8.67 11.77
N LEU A 103 -20.94 -9.29 12.09
CA LEU A 103 -19.65 -8.62 12.02
C LEU A 103 -19.33 -8.25 10.57
N ARG A 104 -19.53 -9.16 9.62
CA ARG A 104 -19.29 -8.90 8.19
C ARG A 104 -20.20 -7.80 7.63
N GLU A 105 -21.48 -7.85 7.97
CA GLU A 105 -22.44 -6.82 7.57
C GLU A 105 -22.03 -5.44 8.11
N THR A 106 -21.67 -5.38 9.40
CA THR A 106 -21.20 -4.15 10.05
C THR A 106 -19.90 -3.65 9.42
N MET A 107 -18.95 -4.53 9.15
CA MET A 107 -17.67 -4.23 8.50
C MET A 107 -17.86 -3.60 7.13
N LEU A 108 -18.70 -4.20 6.27
CA LEU A 108 -18.96 -3.68 4.92
C LEU A 108 -19.75 -2.37 4.94
N ARG A 109 -20.73 -2.24 5.84
CA ARG A 109 -21.56 -1.04 5.97
C ARG A 109 -20.77 0.18 6.44
N GLU A 110 -19.83 -0.01 7.36
CA GLU A 110 -19.09 1.08 8.01
C GLU A 110 -17.71 1.31 7.38
N ARG A 111 -17.39 0.62 6.28
CA ARG A 111 -16.13 0.78 5.57
C ARG A 111 -15.96 2.22 5.07
N ASN A 112 -14.86 2.85 5.44
CA ASN A 112 -14.46 4.15 4.92
C ASN A 112 -13.68 3.98 3.60
N ILE A 113 -14.41 3.98 2.48
CA ILE A 113 -13.83 3.83 1.13
C ILE A 113 -12.85 4.96 0.74
N TYR A 114 -12.89 6.10 1.42
CA TYR A 114 -12.04 7.25 1.12
C TYR A 114 -10.62 7.07 1.66
N ARG A 115 -10.43 6.19 2.65
CA ARG A 115 -9.11 5.76 3.13
C ARG A 115 -8.58 4.59 2.30
N VAL A 116 -7.34 4.69 1.84
CA VAL A 116 -6.63 3.57 1.20
C VAL A 116 -6.50 2.39 2.17
N SER A 117 -6.23 2.70 3.43
CA SER A 117 -6.15 1.73 4.52
C SER A 117 -7.08 2.18 5.63
N ASP A 118 -8.26 1.55 5.72
CA ASP A 118 -9.20 1.76 6.81
C ASP A 118 -8.85 0.77 7.95
N PRO A 119 -8.22 1.23 9.04
CA PRO A 119 -7.78 0.34 10.11
C PRO A 119 -8.95 -0.39 10.79
N VAL A 120 -10.11 0.27 10.92
CA VAL A 120 -11.29 -0.34 11.56
C VAL A 120 -11.84 -1.46 10.70
N TYR A 121 -11.92 -1.23 9.38
CA TYR A 121 -12.30 -2.26 8.43
C TYR A 121 -11.32 -3.46 8.47
N LEU A 122 -10.02 -3.20 8.41
CA LEU A 122 -8.99 -4.25 8.42
C LEU A 122 -9.00 -5.07 9.73
N GLU A 123 -9.20 -4.43 10.88
CA GLU A 123 -9.33 -5.14 12.17
C GLU A 123 -10.54 -6.08 12.19
N ARG A 124 -11.68 -5.63 11.64
CA ARG A 124 -12.88 -6.47 11.53
C ARG A 124 -12.68 -7.62 10.54
N GLN A 125 -11.98 -7.38 9.44
CA GLN A 125 -11.65 -8.42 8.46
C GLN A 125 -10.76 -9.51 9.07
N ARG A 126 -9.78 -9.11 9.91
CA ARG A 126 -8.97 -10.05 10.69
C ARG A 126 -9.81 -10.81 11.71
N ALA A 127 -10.70 -10.14 12.43
CA ALA A 127 -11.60 -10.81 13.37
C ALA A 127 -12.52 -11.84 12.68
N LEU A 128 -12.97 -11.59 11.44
CA LEU A 128 -13.65 -12.60 10.62
C LEU A 128 -12.76 -13.82 10.38
N ARG A 129 -11.50 -13.64 9.98
CA ARG A 129 -10.57 -14.77 9.79
C ARG A 129 -10.37 -15.56 11.09
N VAL A 130 -10.27 -14.89 12.24
CA VAL A 130 -10.20 -15.54 13.57
C VAL A 130 -11.39 -16.47 13.81
N MET A 131 -12.61 -16.00 13.55
CA MET A 131 -13.81 -16.83 13.70
C MET A 131 -13.84 -18.00 12.71
N GLU A 132 -13.47 -17.76 11.46
CA GLU A 132 -13.47 -18.79 10.42
C GLU A 132 -12.46 -19.89 10.72
N HIS A 133 -11.20 -19.55 11.01
CA HIS A 133 -10.17 -20.54 11.35
C HIS A 133 -10.57 -21.37 12.57
N LYS A 134 -11.19 -20.74 13.57
CA LYS A 134 -11.69 -21.44 14.77
C LYS A 134 -12.78 -22.46 14.42
N ILE A 135 -13.65 -22.17 13.46
CA ILE A 135 -14.74 -23.05 13.06
C ILE A 135 -14.28 -24.11 12.06
N GLU A 136 -13.37 -23.76 11.16
CA GLU A 136 -12.81 -24.64 10.13
C GLU A 136 -11.69 -25.55 10.67
N GLY A 137 -11.16 -25.27 11.87
CA GLY A 137 -10.04 -26.03 12.45
C GLY A 137 -8.70 -25.76 11.77
N ARG A 138 -8.54 -24.58 11.17
CA ARG A 138 -7.36 -24.20 10.36
C ARG A 138 -6.32 -23.51 11.22
N PRO A 139 -5.01 -23.72 10.98
CA PRO A 139 -3.94 -23.16 11.79
C PRO A 139 -3.65 -21.70 11.39
N PHE A 140 -3.40 -20.85 12.39
CA PHE A 140 -2.76 -19.56 12.17
C PHE A 140 -1.25 -19.67 12.09
N ARG A 141 -0.62 -18.84 11.24
CA ARG A 141 0.84 -18.78 11.11
C ARG A 141 1.47 -18.22 12.38
N PRO A 142 2.33 -18.97 13.10
CA PRO A 142 3.00 -18.46 14.30
C PRO A 142 3.86 -17.22 14.00
N THR A 143 3.96 -16.30 14.96
CA THR A 143 4.78 -15.09 14.76
C THR A 143 6.28 -15.35 14.87
N HIS A 144 7.06 -14.44 14.28
CA HIS A 144 8.52 -14.51 14.32
C HIS A 144 9.09 -14.49 15.74
N ARG A 145 8.47 -13.74 16.65
CA ARG A 145 8.96 -13.57 18.03
C ARG A 145 9.05 -14.88 18.79
N ALA A 146 8.13 -15.81 18.54
CA ALA A 146 8.13 -17.13 19.15
C ALA A 146 9.15 -18.10 18.52
N GLY A 147 9.84 -17.68 17.44
CA GLY A 147 10.60 -18.57 16.58
C GLY A 147 9.63 -19.46 15.79
N ARG A 148 9.28 -19.06 14.57
CA ARG A 148 8.20 -19.68 13.79
C ARG A 148 8.22 -21.21 13.75
N MET A 149 9.41 -21.78 13.58
CA MET A 149 9.64 -23.22 13.52
C MET A 149 9.87 -23.88 14.88
N PHE A 150 10.02 -23.10 15.96
CA PHE A 150 10.19 -23.58 17.34
C PHE A 150 8.88 -23.61 18.12
N ASN A 151 7.78 -23.15 17.51
CA ASN A 151 6.45 -23.33 18.08
C ASN A 151 6.20 -24.83 18.35
N LYS A 152 5.75 -25.14 19.58
CA LYS A 152 5.61 -26.52 20.06
C LYS A 152 4.60 -27.31 19.23
N ASP A 153 3.51 -26.69 18.80
CA ASP A 153 2.46 -27.33 18.02
C ASP A 153 2.93 -27.61 16.60
N TRP A 154 3.66 -26.66 16.00
CA TRP A 154 4.34 -26.92 14.73
C TRP A 154 5.30 -28.11 14.85
N LYS A 155 6.13 -28.18 15.89
CA LYS A 155 7.06 -29.31 16.07
C LYS A 155 6.33 -30.65 16.22
N ARG A 156 5.17 -30.67 16.88
CA ARG A 156 4.31 -31.87 16.96
C ARG A 156 3.75 -32.26 15.60
N LEU A 157 3.14 -31.31 14.90
CA LEU A 157 2.62 -31.49 13.54
C LEU A 157 3.71 -32.00 12.60
N TRP A 158 4.87 -31.36 12.59
CA TRP A 158 6.03 -31.74 11.78
C TRP A 158 6.54 -33.15 12.10
N SER A 159 6.63 -33.52 13.39
CA SER A 159 7.03 -34.87 13.81
C SER A 159 6.11 -35.96 13.24
N ARG A 160 4.82 -35.66 13.04
CA ARG A 160 3.89 -36.55 12.36
C ARG A 160 4.07 -36.52 10.84
N LEU A 161 4.06 -35.34 10.23
CA LEU A 161 4.15 -35.19 8.77
C LEU A 161 5.45 -35.77 8.20
N SER A 162 6.58 -35.56 8.87
CA SER A 162 7.89 -36.07 8.45
C SER A 162 7.95 -37.60 8.37
N LYS A 163 7.04 -38.33 9.03
CA LYS A 163 6.94 -39.79 8.93
C LYS A 163 6.19 -40.26 7.68
N THR A 164 5.28 -39.44 7.16
CA THR A 164 4.47 -39.75 5.97
C THR A 164 5.07 -39.19 4.70
N LEU A 165 5.92 -38.17 4.80
CA LEU A 165 6.61 -37.60 3.65
C LEU A 165 7.48 -38.66 2.94
N PRO A 166 7.41 -38.76 1.61
CA PRO A 166 8.31 -39.62 0.85
C PRO A 166 9.74 -39.26 1.20
N ARG A 167 10.54 -40.27 1.56
CA ARG A 167 11.97 -40.07 1.76
C ARG A 167 12.57 -39.67 0.41
N VAL A 168 12.78 -38.38 0.20
CA VAL A 168 13.53 -37.86 -0.95
C VAL A 168 14.90 -38.51 -0.87
N GLN A 169 15.15 -39.52 -1.70
CA GLN A 169 16.49 -40.06 -1.79
C GLN A 169 17.36 -38.92 -2.31
N PRO A 170 18.43 -38.55 -1.61
CA PRO A 170 19.39 -37.62 -2.17
C PRO A 170 19.79 -38.18 -3.54
N PRO A 171 19.88 -37.33 -4.59
CA PRO A 171 20.25 -37.78 -5.92
C PRO A 171 21.51 -38.63 -5.78
N ASN A 172 21.39 -39.91 -6.14
CA ASN A 172 22.42 -40.90 -5.87
C ASN A 172 23.69 -40.43 -6.62
N PRO A 173 24.79 -40.08 -5.93
CA PRO A 173 25.96 -39.49 -6.59
C PRO A 173 26.62 -40.45 -7.60
N ALA A 174 26.24 -41.73 -7.60
CA ALA A 174 26.78 -42.76 -8.46
C ALA A 174 26.32 -42.71 -9.93
N SER A 175 25.38 -41.84 -10.32
CA SER A 175 24.86 -41.81 -11.71
C SER A 175 25.49 -40.77 -12.63
N SER A 176 26.55 -40.08 -12.20
CA SER A 176 27.47 -39.46 -13.15
C SER A 176 28.44 -40.54 -13.66
N GLN A 177 27.94 -41.47 -14.48
CA GLN A 177 28.83 -42.18 -15.38
C GLN A 177 29.44 -41.12 -16.29
N ALA A 178 30.70 -40.81 -15.99
CA ALA A 178 31.60 -40.19 -16.92
C ALA A 178 31.55 -41.03 -18.20
N ASP A 179 30.88 -40.52 -19.23
CA ASP A 179 31.22 -40.93 -20.58
C ASP A 179 32.64 -40.42 -20.82
N ASP A 180 33.59 -41.28 -20.47
CA ASP A 180 34.99 -41.22 -20.86
C ASP A 180 35.06 -41.38 -22.39
N SER A 181 34.59 -40.37 -23.12
CA SER A 181 34.86 -40.23 -24.53
C SER A 181 36.28 -39.71 -24.68
N ASP A 182 37.22 -40.65 -24.61
CA ASP A 182 38.64 -40.55 -24.98
C ASP A 182 38.77 -40.12 -26.46
N GLY A 183 38.55 -38.83 -26.70
CA GLY A 183 38.69 -38.16 -28.00
C GLY A 183 39.97 -37.34 -28.06
N ASN A 184 41.10 -38.02 -27.91
CA ASN A 184 42.45 -37.50 -28.12
C ASN A 184 42.64 -36.98 -29.55
N THR A 185 42.57 -35.67 -29.80
CA THR A 185 43.29 -34.94 -30.87
C THR A 185 43.24 -33.46 -30.50
N GLY A 186 44.24 -32.88 -29.86
CA GLY A 186 45.51 -32.56 -30.51
C GLY A 186 45.46 -31.12 -31.05
N LEU A 187 46.33 -30.28 -30.49
CA LEU A 187 46.84 -29.02 -31.04
C LEU A 187 46.13 -27.71 -30.60
N SER A 188 46.76 -27.08 -29.61
CA SER A 188 47.40 -25.77 -29.77
C SER A 188 46.53 -24.63 -30.31
N GLY A 189 45.92 -23.87 -29.41
CA GLY A 189 45.38 -22.56 -29.75
C GLY A 189 44.97 -21.80 -28.51
N TYR A 190 45.86 -20.95 -28.00
CA TYR A 190 45.54 -19.93 -27.01
C TYR A 190 44.38 -19.05 -27.50
N SER A 191 43.17 -19.32 -27.05
CA SER A 191 41.97 -18.49 -27.22
C SER A 191 40.80 -19.35 -26.81
N THR A 192 39.91 -19.00 -25.91
CA THR A 192 39.51 -17.72 -25.36
C THR A 192 38.65 -18.19 -24.18
N TYR A 193 38.59 -17.44 -23.08
CA TYR A 193 37.44 -17.60 -22.18
C TYR A 193 36.19 -17.71 -23.06
N GLY A 194 35.46 -18.83 -22.96
CA GLY A 194 34.22 -18.99 -23.72
C GLY A 194 33.42 -17.70 -23.53
N PRO A 195 32.80 -17.16 -24.61
CA PRO A 195 32.25 -15.81 -24.62
C PRO A 195 31.57 -15.54 -23.29
N THR A 196 32.05 -14.54 -22.55
CA THR A 196 31.48 -14.14 -21.27
C THR A 196 29.98 -14.14 -21.47
N PRO A 197 29.23 -15.07 -20.82
CA PRO A 197 27.83 -15.25 -21.13
C PRO A 197 27.19 -13.88 -21.00
N GLU A 198 26.57 -13.42 -22.10
CA GLU A 198 25.95 -12.10 -22.10
C GLU A 198 25.09 -11.99 -20.85
N PRO A 199 25.18 -10.88 -20.11
CA PRO A 199 24.38 -10.69 -18.91
C PRO A 199 22.92 -10.89 -19.29
N ARG A 200 22.37 -12.05 -18.93
CA ARG A 200 20.96 -12.33 -19.14
C ARG A 200 20.21 -11.40 -18.22
N GLU A 201 19.21 -10.72 -18.76
CA GLU A 201 18.25 -10.02 -17.92
C GLU A 201 17.73 -11.01 -16.87
N PRO A 202 17.76 -10.63 -15.58
CA PRO A 202 17.29 -11.52 -14.53
C PRO A 202 15.85 -11.92 -14.86
N SER A 203 15.58 -13.23 -14.87
CA SER A 203 14.24 -13.73 -15.11
C SER A 203 13.29 -13.07 -14.11
N PRO A 204 12.15 -12.52 -14.57
CA PRO A 204 11.21 -11.88 -13.67
C PRO A 204 10.75 -12.90 -12.62
N LEU A 205 10.51 -12.41 -11.40
CA LEU A 205 9.97 -13.24 -10.35
C LEU A 205 8.58 -13.78 -10.76
N PRO A 206 8.26 -15.05 -10.47
CA PRO A 206 6.98 -15.62 -10.83
C PRO A 206 5.82 -14.93 -10.09
N ASN A 207 4.69 -14.75 -10.77
CA ASN A 207 3.48 -14.16 -10.17
C ASN A 207 2.64 -15.18 -9.40
N ASP A 208 2.75 -16.48 -9.72
CA ASP A 208 2.06 -17.53 -8.98
C ASP A 208 2.71 -17.71 -7.59
N PRO A 209 1.95 -17.57 -6.49
CA PRO A 209 2.48 -17.74 -5.14
C PRO A 209 3.16 -19.09 -4.89
N TRP A 210 2.74 -20.16 -5.59
CA TRP A 210 3.37 -21.48 -5.46
C TRP A 210 4.73 -21.57 -6.15
N GLU A 211 4.86 -21.05 -7.38
CA GLU A 211 6.15 -20.93 -8.04
C GLU A 211 7.11 -20.04 -7.25
N MET A 212 6.60 -18.96 -6.63
CA MET A 212 7.36 -18.10 -5.73
C MET A 212 7.85 -18.87 -4.50
N LEU A 213 7.04 -19.78 -3.95
CA LEU A 213 7.46 -20.65 -2.84
C LEU A 213 8.62 -21.56 -3.23
N GLU A 214 8.58 -22.17 -4.42
CA GLU A 214 9.67 -23.01 -4.93
C GLU A 214 10.94 -22.19 -5.20
N SER A 215 10.78 -21.01 -5.80
CA SER A 215 11.89 -20.08 -6.00
C SER A 215 12.55 -19.70 -4.67
N ASN A 216 11.75 -19.38 -3.65
CA ASN A 216 12.24 -19.05 -2.31
C ASN A 216 12.91 -20.24 -1.63
N ARG A 217 12.40 -21.46 -1.80
CA ARG A 217 13.03 -22.68 -1.29
C ARG A 217 14.47 -22.78 -1.77
N TYR A 218 14.69 -22.56 -3.07
CA TYR A 218 16.02 -22.59 -3.66
C TYR A 218 16.87 -21.39 -3.21
N PHE A 219 16.34 -20.17 -3.31
CA PHE A 219 17.07 -18.94 -3.02
C PHE A 219 17.53 -18.85 -1.57
N PHE A 220 16.68 -19.26 -0.62
CA PHE A 220 16.98 -19.23 0.81
C PHE A 220 17.52 -20.55 1.35
N CYS A 221 17.79 -21.54 0.49
CA CYS A 221 18.27 -22.87 0.86
C CYS A 221 17.43 -23.51 1.99
N TRP A 222 16.09 -23.41 1.88
CA TRP A 222 15.20 -23.96 2.89
C TRP A 222 15.34 -25.48 2.97
N ASN A 223 15.48 -25.98 4.20
CA ASN A 223 15.36 -27.40 4.45
C ASN A 223 13.90 -27.84 4.29
N GLU A 224 13.67 -29.16 4.28
CA GLU A 224 12.33 -29.71 4.08
C GLU A 224 11.34 -29.26 5.17
N GLU A 225 11.78 -29.10 6.42
CA GLU A 225 10.91 -28.60 7.50
C GLU A 225 10.46 -27.16 7.23
N THR A 226 11.39 -26.27 6.85
CA THR A 226 11.09 -24.86 6.56
C THR A 226 10.19 -24.75 5.34
N TYR A 227 10.49 -25.52 4.29
CA TYR A 227 9.67 -25.52 3.09
C TYR A 227 8.23 -26.00 3.37
N GLN A 228 8.06 -27.10 4.11
CA GLN A 228 6.73 -27.61 4.45
C GLN A 228 5.97 -26.66 5.39
N PHE A 229 6.67 -26.01 6.32
CA PHE A 229 6.09 -24.92 7.14
C PHE A 229 5.50 -23.83 6.23
N GLU A 230 6.32 -23.28 5.33
CA GLU A 230 5.92 -22.18 4.46
C GLU A 230 4.83 -22.62 3.46
N ARG A 231 4.89 -23.86 2.95
CA ARG A 231 3.89 -24.45 2.07
C ARG A 231 2.50 -24.50 2.72
N ILE A 232 2.43 -24.99 3.96
CA ILE A 232 1.16 -25.10 4.69
C ILE A 232 0.56 -23.72 4.94
N PHE A 233 1.34 -22.79 5.49
CA PHE A 233 0.83 -21.46 5.78
C PHE A 233 0.60 -20.60 4.53
N LEU A 234 1.22 -20.92 3.40
CA LEU A 234 0.87 -20.34 2.11
C LEU A 234 -0.54 -20.78 1.71
N LYS A 235 -0.84 -22.09 1.74
CA LYS A 235 -2.20 -22.61 1.44
C LYS A 235 -3.26 -21.88 2.26
N GLU A 236 -3.04 -21.77 3.57
CA GLU A 236 -3.97 -21.10 4.48
C GLU A 236 -4.11 -19.60 4.18
N SER A 237 -3.00 -18.91 3.91
CA SER A 237 -3.04 -17.48 3.62
C SER A 237 -3.70 -17.18 2.27
N LEU A 238 -3.60 -18.06 1.27
CA LEU A 238 -4.28 -17.87 -0.02
C LEU A 238 -5.79 -17.87 0.12
N ILE A 239 -6.35 -18.73 0.98
CA ILE A 239 -7.79 -18.74 1.27
C ILE A 239 -8.19 -17.40 1.91
N ASP A 240 -7.44 -16.97 2.93
CA ASP A 240 -7.74 -15.72 3.65
C ASP A 240 -7.63 -14.50 2.73
N ILE A 241 -6.61 -14.46 1.85
CA ILE A 241 -6.40 -13.41 0.85
C ILE A 241 -7.53 -13.41 -0.18
N ALA A 242 -7.98 -14.57 -0.66
CA ALA A 242 -9.08 -14.66 -1.61
C ALA A 242 -10.37 -14.09 -1.01
N ARG A 243 -10.71 -14.50 0.22
CA ARG A 243 -11.88 -13.99 0.94
C ARG A 243 -11.78 -12.48 1.21
N ALA A 244 -10.60 -12.01 1.65
CA ALA A 244 -10.36 -10.58 1.86
C ALA A 244 -10.54 -9.77 0.57
N LYS A 245 -9.94 -10.22 -0.54
CA LYS A 245 -10.05 -9.59 -1.85
C LYS A 245 -11.50 -9.47 -2.32
N HIS A 246 -12.31 -10.50 -2.09
CA HIS A 246 -13.74 -10.48 -2.41
C HIS A 246 -14.52 -9.44 -1.59
N GLU A 247 -14.19 -9.28 -0.31
CA GLU A 247 -14.78 -8.27 0.57
C GLU A 247 -14.30 -6.85 0.22
N ASP A 248 -13.06 -6.72 -0.23
CA ASP A 248 -12.44 -5.45 -0.63
C ASP A 248 -13.01 -4.94 -1.97
N GLN A 249 -13.38 -5.86 -2.87
CA GLN A 249 -13.69 -5.55 -4.27
C GLN A 249 -14.81 -4.50 -4.46
N GLU A 250 -15.89 -4.56 -3.66
CA GLU A 250 -17.02 -3.64 -3.81
C GLU A 250 -16.63 -2.19 -3.46
N GLY A 251 -16.02 -2.01 -2.29
CA GLY A 251 -15.57 -0.68 -1.86
C GLY A 251 -14.41 -0.15 -2.70
N ASP A 252 -13.52 -1.01 -3.17
CA ASP A 252 -12.43 -0.63 -4.08
C ASP A 252 -12.97 -0.14 -5.43
N ARG A 253 -13.99 -0.82 -5.96
CA ARG A 253 -14.66 -0.41 -7.20
C ARG A 253 -15.33 0.94 -7.03
N GLN A 254 -16.04 1.17 -5.92
CA GLN A 254 -16.68 2.45 -5.63
C GLN A 254 -15.63 3.56 -5.49
N ARG A 255 -14.60 3.33 -4.67
CA ARG A 255 -13.47 4.25 -4.47
C ARG A 255 -12.83 4.63 -5.80
N LYS A 256 -12.49 3.63 -6.63
CA LYS A 256 -11.88 3.84 -7.94
C LYS A 256 -12.76 4.68 -8.85
N LYS A 257 -14.05 4.38 -8.93
CA LYS A 257 -15.00 5.13 -9.76
C LYS A 257 -15.08 6.60 -9.33
N GLU A 258 -15.20 6.87 -8.03
CA GLU A 258 -15.29 8.23 -7.53
C GLU A 258 -13.98 9.01 -7.78
N LEU A 259 -12.81 8.40 -7.60
CA LEU A 259 -11.53 9.02 -7.94
C LEU A 259 -11.39 9.27 -9.44
N GLU A 260 -11.81 8.33 -10.31
CA GLU A 260 -11.82 8.54 -11.75
C GLU A 260 -12.76 9.70 -12.15
N ASP A 261 -13.89 9.86 -11.45
CA ASP A 261 -14.82 10.96 -11.68
C ASP A 261 -14.28 12.31 -11.20
N ILE A 262 -13.46 12.34 -10.15
CA ILE A 262 -12.70 13.53 -9.73
C ILE A 262 -11.58 13.83 -10.72
N GLU A 263 -10.83 12.83 -11.17
CA GLU A 263 -9.70 13.00 -12.09
C GLU A 263 -10.15 13.55 -13.45
N LYS A 264 -11.36 13.21 -13.93
CA LYS A 264 -11.92 13.75 -15.18
C LYS A 264 -12.04 15.28 -15.20
N ILE A 265 -12.21 15.91 -14.03
CA ILE A 265 -12.33 17.36 -13.92
C ILE A 265 -11.02 18.02 -13.50
N ARG A 266 -9.91 17.27 -13.43
CA ARG A 266 -8.64 17.76 -12.91
C ARG A 266 -8.17 19.03 -13.59
N TYR A 267 -8.30 19.10 -14.92
CA TYR A 267 -7.88 20.26 -15.70
C TYR A 267 -9.06 20.92 -16.41
N TYR A 268 -9.03 22.25 -16.56
CA TYR A 268 -10.00 22.92 -17.43
C TYR A 268 -9.85 22.43 -18.88
N PRO A 269 -10.95 22.25 -19.62
CA PRO A 269 -10.90 21.73 -20.99
C PRO A 269 -9.91 22.50 -21.87
N GLY A 270 -8.94 21.78 -22.44
CA GLY A 270 -7.92 22.34 -23.35
C GLY A 270 -6.80 23.10 -22.66
N THR A 271 -6.67 23.01 -21.33
CA THR A 271 -5.60 23.66 -20.57
C THR A 271 -4.87 22.67 -19.66
N CYS A 272 -3.71 23.05 -19.17
CA CYS A 272 -3.01 22.35 -18.08
C CYS A 272 -3.32 22.95 -16.69
N PHE A 273 -4.26 23.90 -16.61
CA PHE A 273 -4.62 24.54 -15.36
C PHE A 273 -5.59 23.66 -14.58
N GLN A 274 -5.23 23.38 -13.34
CA GLN A 274 -6.06 22.60 -12.42
C GLN A 274 -7.36 23.34 -12.15
N SER A 275 -8.49 22.63 -12.15
CA SER A 275 -9.78 23.27 -11.93
C SER A 275 -10.04 23.49 -10.44
N ASP A 276 -10.69 24.60 -10.11
CA ASP A 276 -11.10 24.89 -8.72
C ASP A 276 -12.07 23.82 -8.20
N GLU A 277 -12.85 23.23 -9.10
CA GLU A 277 -13.77 22.13 -8.81
C GLU A 277 -13.02 20.86 -8.41
N TYR A 278 -11.91 20.52 -9.09
CA TYR A 278 -11.05 19.40 -8.69
C TYR A 278 -10.49 19.61 -7.29
N ASP A 279 -9.95 20.79 -7.00
CA ASP A 279 -9.41 21.12 -5.68
C ASP A 279 -10.47 21.01 -4.60
N ARG A 280 -11.68 21.50 -4.87
CA ARG A 280 -12.82 21.36 -3.96
C ARG A 280 -13.18 19.90 -3.72
N ARG A 281 -13.30 19.08 -4.78
CA ARG A 281 -13.66 17.66 -4.64
C ARG A 281 -12.58 16.84 -3.95
N MET A 282 -11.30 17.13 -4.19
CA MET A 282 -10.20 16.49 -3.47
C MET A 282 -10.19 16.87 -1.99
N ARG A 283 -10.44 18.14 -1.65
CA ARG A 283 -10.63 18.51 -0.24
C ARG A 283 -11.80 17.74 0.39
N HIS A 284 -12.94 17.66 -0.30
CA HIS A 284 -14.09 16.89 0.18
C HIS A 284 -13.75 15.41 0.37
N TRP A 285 -12.98 14.83 -0.54
CA TRP A 285 -12.47 13.46 -0.44
C TRP A 285 -11.68 13.26 0.85
N ASP A 286 -10.71 14.13 1.12
CA ASP A 286 -9.88 14.07 2.33
C ASP A 286 -10.72 14.25 3.61
N ARG A 287 -11.68 15.18 3.61
CA ARG A 287 -12.61 15.39 4.74
C ARG A 287 -13.49 14.16 5.00
N ARG A 288 -14.01 13.51 3.95
CA ARG A 288 -14.74 12.25 4.11
C ARG A 288 -13.84 11.12 4.63
N ALA A 289 -12.58 11.07 4.19
CA ALA A 289 -11.58 10.15 4.75
C ALA A 289 -11.34 10.42 6.24
N GLU A 290 -11.39 11.67 6.69
CA GLU A 290 -11.33 12.05 8.11
C GLU A 290 -12.62 11.72 8.90
N GLY A 291 -13.70 11.36 8.22
CA GLY A 291 -15.00 11.03 8.84
C GLY A 291 -15.94 12.22 8.98
N TRP A 292 -15.71 13.32 8.25
CA TRP A 292 -16.61 14.47 8.25
C TRP A 292 -17.95 14.12 7.62
N THR A 293 -19.02 14.68 8.18
CA THR A 293 -20.36 14.59 7.58
C THR A 293 -20.49 15.55 6.41
N GLN A 294 -21.43 15.29 5.51
CA GLN A 294 -21.67 16.20 4.37
C GLN A 294 -22.06 17.61 4.85
N GLU A 295 -22.78 17.73 5.96
CA GLU A 295 -23.14 19.04 6.54
C GLU A 295 -21.91 19.84 6.99
N GLN A 296 -20.89 19.18 7.54
CA GLN A 296 -19.64 19.83 7.95
C GLN A 296 -18.83 20.27 6.73
N ILE A 297 -18.77 19.45 5.68
CA ILE A 297 -18.12 19.78 4.41
C ILE A 297 -18.82 20.98 3.75
N ASP A 298 -20.15 20.97 3.70
CA ASP A 298 -20.94 22.07 3.15
C ASP A 298 -20.77 23.36 3.97
N ALA A 299 -20.58 23.25 5.29
CA ALA A 299 -20.28 24.39 6.15
C ALA A 299 -18.89 24.97 5.86
N GLU A 300 -17.87 24.12 5.71
CA GLU A 300 -16.52 24.56 5.32
C GLU A 300 -16.54 25.25 3.95
N ASP A 301 -17.25 24.69 2.97
CA ASP A 301 -17.41 25.30 1.64
C ASP A 301 -18.09 26.68 1.73
N ARG A 302 -19.15 26.82 2.55
CA ARG A 302 -19.82 28.12 2.77
C ARG A 302 -18.88 29.14 3.40
N ASP A 303 -18.07 28.73 4.37
CA ASP A 303 -17.11 29.60 5.04
C ASP A 303 -15.97 30.04 4.09
N ILE A 304 -15.49 29.12 3.25
CA ILE A 304 -14.50 29.42 2.19
C ILE A 304 -15.11 30.39 1.18
N ASP A 305 -16.31 30.12 0.67
CA ASP A 305 -16.98 30.96 -0.31
C ASP A 305 -17.26 32.36 0.28
N ALA A 306 -17.69 32.44 1.54
CA ALA A 306 -17.86 33.71 2.25
C ALA A 306 -16.54 34.48 2.42
N ALA A 307 -15.44 33.80 2.73
CA ALA A 307 -14.11 34.41 2.82
C ALA A 307 -13.63 34.92 1.44
N ILE A 308 -13.85 34.16 0.37
CA ILE A 308 -13.56 34.58 -1.00
C ILE A 308 -14.40 35.81 -1.36
N GLN A 309 -15.70 35.81 -1.09
CA GLN A 309 -16.56 36.97 -1.37
C GLN A 309 -16.15 38.21 -0.57
N LYS A 310 -15.78 38.04 0.69
CA LYS A 310 -15.27 39.13 1.53
C LYS A 310 -13.98 39.72 0.95
N THR A 311 -13.01 38.86 0.59
CA THR A 311 -11.76 39.32 -0.02
C THR A 311 -12.01 40.02 -1.36
N LEU A 312 -12.87 39.47 -2.22
CA LEU A 312 -13.25 40.12 -3.48
C LEU A 312 -13.86 41.49 -3.26
N LYS A 313 -14.74 41.65 -2.26
CA LYS A 313 -15.33 42.96 -1.92
C LYS A 313 -14.28 43.95 -1.39
N GLU A 314 -13.38 43.51 -0.51
CA GLU A 314 -12.26 44.35 -0.04
C GLU A 314 -11.33 44.76 -1.19
N TRP A 315 -11.10 43.86 -2.14
CA TRP A 315 -10.37 44.14 -3.37
C TRP A 315 -11.11 45.14 -4.25
N GLU A 316 -12.42 44.99 -4.44
CA GLU A 316 -13.25 45.91 -5.20
C GLU A 316 -13.26 47.31 -4.56
N GLU A 317 -13.41 47.41 -3.24
CA GLU A 317 -13.32 48.68 -2.50
C GLU A 317 -11.94 49.33 -2.68
N ARG A 318 -10.86 48.54 -2.61
CA ARG A 318 -9.49 49.03 -2.91
C ARG A 318 -9.35 49.48 -4.36
N LEU A 319 -9.93 48.74 -5.31
CA LEU A 319 -9.90 49.05 -6.74
C LEU A 319 -10.75 50.28 -7.11
N ASN A 320 -11.76 50.62 -6.32
CA ASN A 320 -12.54 51.84 -6.56
C ASN A 320 -11.82 53.13 -6.13
N THR A 321 -10.78 53.03 -5.29
CA THR A 321 -9.92 54.20 -5.01
C THR A 321 -8.92 54.43 -6.14
N PRO A 322 -8.51 55.65 -6.50
CA PRO A 322 -7.45 55.85 -7.49
C PRO A 322 -6.12 55.24 -7.01
N PRO A 323 -5.37 54.49 -7.85
CA PRO A 323 -4.09 53.91 -7.47
C PRO A 323 -3.08 55.03 -7.16
N LYS A 324 -2.39 54.92 -6.03
CA LYS A 324 -1.46 55.94 -5.53
C LYS A 324 -0.06 55.80 -6.12
N ASN A 325 0.30 54.60 -6.58
CA ASN A 325 1.62 54.26 -7.10
C ASN A 325 1.53 53.12 -8.14
N GLN A 326 2.66 52.83 -8.80
CA GLN A 326 2.73 51.80 -9.84
C GLN A 326 2.50 50.39 -9.28
N GLU A 327 2.89 50.13 -8.02
CA GLU A 327 2.72 48.81 -7.39
C GLU A 327 1.23 48.48 -7.18
N GLU A 328 0.45 49.44 -6.69
CA GLU A 328 -1.01 49.33 -6.60
C GLU A 328 -1.62 49.11 -7.99
N MET A 329 -1.13 49.82 -9.02
CA MET A 329 -1.58 49.65 -10.41
C MET A 329 -1.25 48.26 -10.98
N ASP A 330 -0.06 47.73 -10.70
CA ASP A 330 0.38 46.40 -11.10
C ASP A 330 -0.47 45.30 -10.45
N LEU A 331 -0.88 45.48 -9.19
CA LEU A 331 -1.85 44.61 -8.54
C LEU A 331 -3.21 44.64 -9.25
N ARG A 332 -3.68 45.81 -9.74
CA ARG A 332 -4.92 45.89 -10.53
C ARG A 332 -4.82 45.14 -11.83
N PHE A 333 -3.70 45.28 -12.55
CA PHE A 333 -3.49 44.56 -13.79
C PHE A 333 -3.59 43.04 -13.57
N ARG A 334 -3.02 42.52 -12.48
CA ARG A 334 -3.15 41.10 -12.11
C ARG A 334 -4.59 40.71 -11.80
N PHE A 335 -5.32 41.56 -11.06
CA PHE A 335 -6.72 41.32 -10.75
C PHE A 335 -7.60 41.35 -12.01
N TRP A 336 -7.33 42.27 -12.95
CA TRP A 336 -8.03 42.35 -14.23
C TRP A 336 -7.69 41.20 -15.16
N ASP A 337 -6.43 40.74 -15.15
CA ASP A 337 -6.03 39.50 -15.83
C ASP A 337 -6.83 38.31 -15.25
N PHE A 338 -6.99 38.25 -13.92
CA PHE A 338 -7.82 37.24 -13.25
C PHE A 338 -9.32 37.35 -13.61
N GLN A 339 -9.85 38.56 -13.75
CA GLN A 339 -11.24 38.78 -14.19
C GLN A 339 -11.46 38.60 -15.71
N GLY A 340 -10.41 38.32 -16.49
CA GLY A 340 -10.50 38.16 -17.94
C GLY A 340 -10.75 39.46 -18.71
N ILE A 341 -10.46 40.62 -18.11
CA ILE A 341 -10.53 41.92 -18.80
C ILE A 341 -9.47 41.94 -19.90
N SER A 342 -9.85 42.38 -21.10
CA SER A 342 -8.93 42.39 -22.25
C SER A 342 -7.72 43.29 -22.01
N ARG A 343 -6.56 42.95 -22.60
CA ARG A 343 -5.32 43.73 -22.42
C ARG A 343 -5.45 45.19 -22.87
N GLU A 344 -6.24 45.44 -23.92
CA GLU A 344 -6.49 46.78 -24.45
C GLU A 344 -7.31 47.62 -23.48
N GLU A 345 -8.36 47.04 -22.91
CA GLU A 345 -9.20 47.67 -21.89
C GLU A 345 -8.40 47.94 -20.61
N GLN A 346 -7.56 47.00 -20.18
CA GLN A 346 -6.64 47.23 -19.06
C GLN A 346 -5.69 48.40 -19.31
N VAL A 347 -5.09 48.49 -20.50
CA VAL A 347 -4.20 49.62 -20.87
C VAL A 347 -4.97 50.94 -20.86
N TRP A 348 -6.20 50.95 -21.36
CA TRP A 348 -7.06 52.12 -21.32
C TRP A 348 -7.39 52.55 -19.88
N LEU A 349 -7.78 51.61 -19.02
CA LEU A 349 -8.01 51.86 -17.58
C LEU A 349 -6.75 52.36 -16.88
N GLY A 350 -5.58 51.81 -17.19
CA GLY A 350 -4.30 52.31 -16.66
C GLY A 350 -4.03 53.75 -17.04
N ARG A 351 -4.28 54.13 -18.29
CA ARG A 351 -4.15 55.52 -18.76
C ARG A 351 -5.11 56.46 -18.06
N MET A 352 -6.35 56.04 -17.82
CA MET A 352 -7.34 56.81 -17.05
C MET A 352 -6.85 57.14 -15.63
N HIS A 353 -6.00 56.28 -15.06
CA HIS A 353 -5.37 56.51 -13.76
C HIS A 353 -3.98 57.18 -13.84
N GLY A 354 -3.51 57.59 -15.03
CA GLY A 354 -2.21 58.24 -15.21
C GLY A 354 -1.01 57.30 -15.37
N PHE A 355 -1.25 55.99 -15.54
CA PHE A 355 -0.21 54.97 -15.68
C PHE A 355 -0.14 54.45 -17.12
N TYR A 356 0.97 54.71 -17.81
CA TYR A 356 1.10 54.43 -19.26
C TYR A 356 1.75 53.08 -19.59
N LYS A 357 2.35 52.41 -18.60
CA LYS A 357 3.06 51.15 -18.80
C LYS A 357 2.35 50.03 -18.04
N LYS A 358 1.64 49.15 -18.76
CA LYS A 358 1.42 47.80 -18.25
C LYS A 358 2.79 47.09 -18.29
N PRO A 359 3.28 46.52 -17.19
CA PRO A 359 4.49 45.70 -17.26
C PRO A 359 4.30 44.60 -18.32
N PRO A 360 5.37 44.21 -19.04
CA PRO A 360 5.28 43.05 -19.93
C PRO A 360 4.72 41.86 -19.12
N PRO A 361 3.89 40.99 -19.73
CA PRO A 361 3.38 39.81 -19.03
C PRO A 361 4.57 39.12 -18.41
N ASN A 362 4.62 39.07 -17.08
CA ASN A 362 5.75 38.46 -16.40
C ASN A 362 5.68 36.97 -16.75
N PRO A 363 6.62 36.42 -17.54
CA PRO A 363 6.55 35.03 -17.94
C PRO A 363 6.60 34.09 -16.72
N TYR A 364 7.08 34.59 -15.58
CA TYR A 364 7.22 33.85 -14.33
C TYR A 364 6.01 33.96 -13.38
N LEU A 365 5.00 34.82 -13.63
CA LEU A 365 3.91 35.05 -12.66
C LEU A 365 2.87 33.92 -12.56
N PHE A 366 2.84 32.98 -13.51
CA PHE A 366 1.93 31.83 -13.44
C PHE A 366 2.51 30.65 -12.66
N HIS A 367 3.79 30.69 -12.34
CA HIS A 367 4.32 29.95 -11.21
C HIS A 367 4.12 30.87 -10.00
N THR A 368 3.26 30.47 -9.06
CA THR A 368 3.20 31.09 -7.71
C THR A 368 4.61 31.50 -7.33
N PRO A 369 4.86 32.77 -6.95
CA PRO A 369 6.20 33.27 -6.80
C PRO A 369 6.98 32.25 -5.99
N MET A 370 8.00 31.64 -6.61
CA MET A 370 9.12 31.21 -5.81
C MET A 370 9.60 32.52 -5.21
N GLU A 371 9.02 32.89 -4.06
CA GLU A 371 9.57 33.86 -3.12
C GLU A 371 11.05 33.63 -3.22
N LYS A 372 11.81 34.66 -3.58
CA LYS A 372 13.24 34.61 -3.85
C LYS A 372 13.92 33.91 -2.66
N ARG A 373 13.94 32.58 -2.70
CA ARG A 373 14.62 31.80 -1.70
C ARG A 373 16.07 32.09 -2.00
N PRO A 374 16.87 32.42 -0.97
CA PRO A 374 18.29 32.48 -1.18
C PRO A 374 18.74 31.19 -1.88
N PRO A 375 19.72 31.27 -2.80
CA PRO A 375 20.20 30.08 -3.48
C PRO A 375 20.54 29.01 -2.44
N PRO A 376 20.18 27.74 -2.70
CA PRO A 376 20.37 26.66 -1.76
C PRO A 376 21.84 26.63 -1.32
N THR A 377 22.06 26.66 -0.02
CA THR A 377 23.38 26.77 0.60
C THR A 377 24.07 25.41 0.74
N ASN A 378 23.31 24.32 0.56
CA ASN A 378 23.79 22.95 0.70
C ASN A 378 22.99 22.00 -0.21
N GLN A 379 23.50 20.77 -0.36
CA GLN A 379 22.89 19.74 -1.21
C GLN A 379 21.49 19.32 -0.75
N GLU A 380 21.22 19.32 0.56
CA GLU A 380 19.93 18.92 1.11
C GLU A 380 18.82 19.91 0.70
N GLU A 381 19.11 21.20 0.63
CA GLU A 381 18.21 22.22 0.09
C GLU A 381 18.00 22.07 -1.43
N MET A 382 19.04 21.66 -2.18
CA MET A 382 18.90 21.32 -3.60
C MET A 382 18.02 20.09 -3.81
N ASP A 383 18.21 19.03 -3.02
CA ASP A 383 17.42 17.80 -3.13
C ASP A 383 15.94 18.05 -2.79
N GLN A 384 15.67 18.92 -1.81
CA GLN A 384 14.31 19.40 -1.52
C GLN A 384 13.70 20.19 -2.70
N LEU A 385 14.50 20.98 -3.41
CA LEU A 385 14.05 21.70 -4.61
C LEU A 385 13.77 20.75 -5.77
N PHE A 386 14.63 19.76 -6.02
CA PHE A 386 14.39 18.72 -7.02
C PHE A 386 13.09 17.95 -6.72
N CYS A 387 12.83 17.58 -5.46
CA CYS A 387 11.58 16.91 -5.08
C CYS A 387 10.34 17.79 -5.34
N LEU A 388 10.45 19.10 -5.16
CA LEU A 388 9.40 20.06 -5.50
C LEU A 388 9.20 20.19 -7.01
N TRP A 389 10.28 20.13 -7.79
CA TRP A 389 10.27 20.28 -9.24
C TRP A 389 9.91 19.00 -10.00
N ASP A 390 10.14 17.81 -9.46
CA ASP A 390 9.83 16.53 -10.11
C ASP A 390 8.35 16.38 -10.49
N SER A 391 7.47 17.08 -9.78
CA SER A 391 6.04 17.12 -10.10
C SER A 391 5.65 18.14 -11.19
N LYS A 392 6.57 19.02 -11.60
CA LYS A 392 6.26 20.23 -12.40
C LYS A 392 7.15 20.46 -13.61
N LEU A 393 8.40 20.01 -13.58
CA LEU A 393 9.43 20.31 -14.57
C LEU A 393 10.07 19.02 -15.06
N SER A 394 10.42 19.00 -16.34
CA SER A 394 11.25 17.93 -16.91
C SER A 394 12.65 17.97 -16.31
N HIS A 395 13.34 16.82 -16.29
CA HIS A 395 14.71 16.73 -15.79
C HIS A 395 15.69 17.69 -16.50
N VAL A 396 15.42 18.09 -17.74
CA VAL A 396 16.22 19.08 -18.47
C VAL A 396 16.03 20.48 -17.89
N GLU A 397 14.78 20.90 -17.69
CA GLU A 397 14.45 22.21 -17.09
C GLU A 397 14.96 22.32 -15.65
N GLN A 398 14.90 21.23 -14.89
CA GLN A 398 15.45 21.19 -13.53
C GLN A 398 16.97 21.41 -13.52
N ASN A 399 17.71 20.80 -14.45
CA ASN A 399 19.17 20.97 -14.58
C ASN A 399 19.58 22.34 -15.10
N GLU A 400 18.73 23.04 -15.87
CA GLU A 400 18.99 24.43 -16.27
C GLU A 400 18.75 25.44 -15.13
N LEU A 401 17.88 25.09 -14.17
CA LEU A 401 17.57 25.92 -13.00
C LEU A 401 18.56 25.74 -11.84
N ALA A 402 19.15 24.55 -11.71
CA ALA A 402 20.22 24.23 -10.78
C ALA A 402 21.53 24.92 -11.19
#